data_AF-B3E9B4-F1
#
_entry.id   AF-B3E9B4-F1
#
_cell.length_a   1.000
_cell.length_b   1.000
_cell.length_c   1.000
_cell.angle_alpha   90.00
_cell.angle_beta   90.00
_cell.angle_gamma   90.00
#
_symmetry.space_group_name_H-M   'P 1'
#
loop_
_entity.id
_entity.type
_entity.pdbx_description
1 polymer ?
#
loop_
_entity_poly.entity_id
_entity_poly.type
_entity_poly.pdbx_seq_one_letter_code
_entity_poly.pdbx_strand_id
1 'polypeptide(L)' 'MHVEHCLNPECKRKFEVIEFGHDRPAQPEPRQLVCPYCGHTVYRKTRGAFIVHQLDRMMLRND' A
#
# COMPACT_ATOMS: atom_id res chain seq x y z
N MET A 1 -3.87 2.53 -8.22
CA MET A 1 -2.75 3.22 -7.55
C MET A 1 -3.32 4.35 -6.72
N HIS A 2 -2.94 4.46 -5.46
CA HIS A 2 -3.31 5.58 -4.60
C HIS A 2 -2.27 5.74 -3.48
N VAL A 3 -2.28 6.90 -2.83
CA VAL A 3 -1.36 7.21 -1.71
C VAL A 3 -2.10 7.02 -0.38
N GLU A 4 -1.45 6.39 0.58
CA GLU A 4 -1.96 6.21 1.93
C GLU A 4 -0.93 6.61 2.99
N HIS A 5 -1.41 6.86 4.21
CA HIS A 5 -0.55 7.07 5.38
C HIS A 5 -0.39 5.78 6.17
N CYS A 6 0.81 5.53 6.69
CA CYS A 6 1.02 4.46 7.65
C CYS A 6 0.18 4.67 8.91
N LEU A 7 -0.53 3.62 9.36
CA LEU A 7 -1.34 3.64 10.58
C LEU A 7 -0.51 3.55 11.87
N ASN A 8 0.79 3.22 11.79
CA ASN A 8 1.68 3.31 12.94
C ASN A 8 1.83 4.80 13.34
N PRO A 9 1.41 5.19 14.58
CA PRO A 9 1.47 6.56 15.06
C PRO A 9 2.87 7.20 15.04
N GLU A 10 3.92 6.38 15.12
CA GLU A 10 5.31 6.85 15.11
C GLU A 10 5.85 7.09 13.69
N CYS A 11 5.29 6.39 12.70
CA CYS A 11 5.75 6.50 11.31
C CYS A 11 4.97 7.57 10.55
N LYS A 12 3.64 7.40 10.42
CA LYS A 12 2.71 8.28 9.68
C LYS A 12 3.13 8.71 8.26
N ARG A 13 4.18 8.12 7.69
CA ARG A 13 4.69 8.47 6.35
C ARG A 13 3.70 8.05 5.27
N LYS A 14 3.67 8.84 4.20
CA LYS A 14 2.91 8.54 2.99
C LYS A 14 3.67 7.54 2.12
N PHE A 15 2.99 6.54 1.59
CA PHE A 15 3.52 5.61 0.60
C PHE A 15 2.47 5.32 -0.47
N GLU A 16 2.94 4.89 -1.63
CA GLU A 16 2.08 4.48 -2.73
C GLU A 16 1.65 3.02 -2.55
N VAL A 17 0.39 2.74 -2.86
CA VAL A 17 -0.20 1.40 -2.89
C VAL A 17 -0.72 1.10 -4.29
N ILE A 18 -0.34 -0.05 -4.81
CA ILE A 18 -0.84 -0.59 -6.08
C ILE A 18 -1.46 -1.97 -5.78
N GLU A 19 -2.72 -2.15 -6.13
CA GLU A 19 -3.39 -3.45 -6.09
C GLU A 19 -3.38 -4.08 -7.48
N PHE A 20 -2.69 -5.21 -7.64
CA PHE A 20 -2.54 -5.89 -8.93
C PHE A 20 -3.29 -7.23 -8.94
N GLY A 21 -3.82 -7.63 -10.11
CA GLY A 21 -4.51 -8.91 -10.30
C GLY A 21 -5.87 -9.01 -9.59
N HIS A 22 -6.50 -7.88 -9.25
CA HIS A 22 -7.79 -7.81 -8.57
C HIS A 22 -9.00 -8.16 -9.47
N ASP A 23 -8.77 -8.29 -10.77
CA ASP A 23 -9.72 -8.67 -11.81
C ASP A 23 -9.91 -10.19 -11.97
N ARG A 24 -9.09 -10.99 -11.29
CA ARG A 24 -9.16 -12.45 -11.37
C ARG A 24 -10.47 -12.99 -10.78
N PRO A 25 -11.01 -14.11 -11.30
CA PRO A 25 -12.20 -14.78 -10.78
C PRO A 25 -11.88 -15.60 -9.52
N ALA A 26 -11.25 -14.96 -8.53
CA ALA A 26 -10.94 -15.52 -7.23
C ALA A 26 -11.80 -14.83 -6.14
N GLN A 27 -12.04 -15.53 -5.04
CA GLN A 27 -12.67 -14.91 -3.87
C GLN A 27 -11.69 -13.93 -3.21
N PRO A 28 -12.17 -12.79 -2.67
CA PRO A 28 -11.31 -11.88 -1.92
C PRO A 28 -10.78 -12.53 -0.63
N GLU A 29 -9.47 -12.54 -0.47
CA GLU A 29 -8.78 -13.10 0.70
C GLU A 29 -7.99 -12.02 1.44
N PRO A 30 -7.78 -12.15 2.77
CA PRO A 30 -6.89 -11.27 3.50
C PRO A 30 -5.45 -11.33 2.96
N ARG A 31 -4.93 -10.19 2.51
CA ARG A 31 -3.54 -10.03 2.08
C ARG A 31 -2.85 -8.95 2.91
N GLN A 32 -1.55 -9.12 3.09
CA GLN A 32 -0.71 -8.16 3.82
C GLN A 32 -0.47 -6.92 2.97
N LEU A 33 -0.64 -5.75 3.60
CA LEU A 33 -0.16 -4.47 3.13
C LEU A 33 0.88 -4.00 4.16
N VAL A 34 2.14 -3.93 3.74
CA VAL A 34 3.27 -3.65 4.63
C VAL A 34 3.77 -2.23 4.36
N CYS A 35 3.92 -1.41 5.40
CA CYS A 35 4.51 -0.08 5.26
C CYS A 35 5.99 -0.20 4.86
N PRO A 36 6.44 0.41 3.75
CA PRO A 36 7.80 0.24 3.26
C PRO A 36 8.85 1.00 4.08
N TYR A 37 8.44 1.79 5.07
CA TYR A 37 9.35 2.55 5.93
C TYR A 37 9.58 1.92 7.31
N CYS A 38 8.55 1.33 7.91
CA CYS A 38 8.62 0.83 9.30
C CYS A 38 8.14 -0.61 9.49
N GLY A 39 7.75 -1.31 8.40
CA GLY A 39 7.29 -2.71 8.47
C GLY A 39 5.91 -2.91 9.12
N HIS A 40 5.24 -1.84 9.56
CA HIS A 40 3.88 -1.95 10.10
C HIS A 40 2.95 -2.60 9.07
N THR A 41 2.28 -3.67 9.47
CA THR A 41 1.48 -4.52 8.57
C THR A 41 0.02 -4.43 8.92
N VAL A 42 -0.82 -4.25 7.92
CA VAL A 42 -2.28 -4.38 8.02
C VAL A 42 -2.76 -5.45 7.04
N TYR A 43 -3.91 -6.06 7.32
CA TYR A 43 -4.52 -7.05 6.44
C TYR A 43 -5.75 -6.47 5.76
N ARG A 44 -5.86 -6.64 4.44
CA ARG A 44 -7.02 -6.19 3.65
C ARG A 44 -7.47 -7.28 2.72
N LYS A 45 -8.79 -7.41 2.56
CA LYS A 45 -9.36 -8.35 1.59
C LYS A 45 -9.15 -7.82 0.18
N THR A 46 -8.58 -8.64 -0.68
CA THR A 46 -8.40 -8.38 -2.12
C THR A 46 -8.43 -9.70 -2.88
N ARG A 47 -8.80 -9.66 -4.16
CA ARG A 47 -8.65 -10.81 -5.08
C ARG A 47 -7.23 -10.90 -5.68
N GLY A 48 -6.45 -9.85 -5.50
CA GLY A 48 -5.10 -9.70 -6.03
C GLY A 48 -4.05 -9.66 -4.92
N ALA A 49 -3.06 -8.80 -5.09
CA ALA A 49 -2.04 -8.53 -4.09
C ALA A 49 -1.62 -7.06 -4.11
N PHE A 50 -0.94 -6.62 -3.05
CA PHE A 50 -0.48 -5.25 -2.89
C PHE A 50 1.01 -5.14 -3.21
N ILE A 51 1.37 -4.14 -3.99
CA ILE A 51 2.73 -3.63 -4.14
C ILE A 51 2.76 -2.26 -3.46
N VAL A 52 3.84 -1.99 -2.74
CA VAL A 52 4.04 -0.73 -2.03
C VAL A 52 5.35 -0.09 -2.48
N HIS A 53 5.33 1.22 -2.66
CA HIS A 53 6.51 1.99 -3.00
C HIS A 53 6.71 3.14 -2.01
N GLN A 54 7.97 3.37 -1.62
CA GLN A 54 8.34 4.59 -0.93
C GLN A 54 8.16 5.76 -1.90
N LEU A 55 7.53 6.84 -1.44
CA LEU A 55 7.48 8.08 -2.20
C LEU A 55 8.83 8.79 -2.03
N ASP A 56 9.64 8.83 -3.08
CA ASP A 56 10.84 9.65 -3.11
C ASP A 56 10.49 11.14 -3.21
N ARG A 57 11.33 11.99 -2.60
CA ARG A 57 11.16 13.46 -2.59
C ARG A 57 11.01 14.09 -3.98
N MET A 58 11.42 13.41 -5.05
CA MET A 58 11.27 13.90 -6.43
C MET A 58 9.86 13.75 -7.00
N MET A 59 9.02 12.84 -6.48
CA MET A 59 7.65 12.63 -6.98
C MET A 59 6.59 13.52 -6.32
N LEU A 60 6.98 14.34 -5.33
CA LEU A 60 6.10 15.33 -4.67
C LEU A 60 6.08 16.70 -5.37
N ARG A 61 6.74 16.83 -6.54
CA ARG A 61 6.61 18.01 -7.41
C ARG A 61 5.69 17.65 -8.57
N ASN A 62 4.39 17.77 -8.37
CA ASN A 62 3.46 18.22 -9.40
C ASN A 62 2.23 18.76 -8.67
N ASP A 63 1.90 20.01 -9.02
CA ASP A 63 0.90 20.94 -8.51
C ASP A 63 -0.34 20.36 -7.80
#